data_AF-A0A4V1J4B8-F1
#
_entry.id   AF-A0A4V1J4B8-F1
#
_cell.length_a   1.000
_cell.length_b   1.000
_cell.length_c   1.000
_cell.angle_alpha   90.00
_cell.angle_beta   90.00
_cell.angle_gamma   90.00
#
_symmetry.space_group_name_H-M   'P 1'
#
loop_
_entity.id
_entity.type
_entity.pdbx_description
1 polymer ?
#
loop_
_entity_poly.entity_id
_entity_poly.type
_entity_poly.pdbx_seq_one_letter_code
_entity_poly.pdbx_strand_id
1 'polypeptide(L)'
;MTVPESTVKHQWQFAFVQGFYSRFGFLFKDFTFDPNEFEVALQSDQSELLQTMICDLLQLARTDRGERIGAGNWQNYLRAYLAQCQGSLPWQLVESPMAFDGDFNLLDSQHKLLIIWGLCETLLQNNPDIHKYIESRTNTNLNKKGERSDPIMVEPFFIDHQHKYYYFNDGHPWLYRQTDPHEPNCRWEAVTSSEDEFNDFISSLGTSSSRYDKLLYRRIQQAIRPEIDALALKKRQQERARLKTAMLHNNVEILSSRTRTRNKDAKYTFGEEGDDEF
;
A
#
# COMPACT_ATOMS: atom_id res chain seq x y z
N MET A 1 -32.33 -13.52 -1.64
CA MET A 1 -31.60 -12.28 -1.33
C MET A 1 -30.14 -12.52 -1.67
N THR A 2 -29.74 -12.12 -2.87
CA THR A 2 -28.35 -12.19 -3.33
C THR A 2 -27.58 -11.13 -2.56
N VAL A 3 -26.70 -11.55 -1.65
CA VAL A 3 -25.68 -10.66 -1.08
C VAL A 3 -24.88 -10.17 -2.28
N PRO A 4 -24.84 -8.86 -2.59
CA PRO A 4 -23.99 -8.37 -3.66
C PRO A 4 -22.55 -8.76 -3.33
N GLU A 5 -21.74 -9.08 -4.35
CA GLU A 5 -20.29 -9.25 -4.21
C GLU A 5 -19.78 -8.25 -3.17
N SER A 6 -19.39 -8.74 -2.01
CA SER A 6 -18.95 -7.89 -0.91
C SER A 6 -17.63 -7.29 -1.35
N THR A 7 -17.67 -6.11 -1.98
CA THR A 7 -16.45 -5.46 -2.44
C THR A 7 -15.58 -5.23 -1.20
N VAL A 8 -14.49 -5.98 -1.10
CA VAL A 8 -13.60 -6.04 0.06
C VAL A 8 -13.13 -4.65 0.50
N LYS A 9 -13.06 -3.69 -0.43
CA LYS A 9 -12.74 -2.28 -0.19
C LYS A 9 -13.67 -1.54 0.79
N HIS A 10 -14.93 -1.96 0.93
CA HIS A 10 -15.86 -1.36 1.90
C HIS A 10 -15.71 -1.96 3.30
N GLN A 11 -14.90 -3.00 3.47
CA GLN A 11 -14.65 -3.60 4.77
C GLN A 11 -13.60 -2.77 5.53
N TRP A 12 -13.83 -2.54 6.81
CA TRP A 12 -12.90 -1.77 7.65
C TRP A 12 -11.53 -2.45 7.78
N GLN A 13 -11.47 -3.78 7.64
CA GLN A 13 -10.23 -4.56 7.63
C GLN A 13 -9.31 -4.14 6.48
N PHE A 14 -9.88 -3.75 5.34
CA PHE A 14 -9.10 -3.24 4.21
C PHE A 14 -8.40 -1.93 4.57
N ALA A 15 -9.15 -0.96 5.10
CA ALA A 15 -8.63 0.31 5.58
C ALA A 15 -7.61 0.12 6.71
N PHE A 16 -7.85 -0.85 7.59
CA PHE A 16 -6.95 -1.19 8.69
C PHE A 16 -5.59 -1.67 8.18
N VAL A 17 -5.55 -2.60 7.22
CA VAL A 17 -4.29 -3.09 6.65
C VAL A 17 -3.52 -1.93 6.01
N GLN A 18 -4.20 -1.07 5.25
CA GLN A 18 -3.58 0.11 4.64
C GLN A 18 -3.02 1.07 5.71
N GLY A 19 -3.79 1.36 6.76
CA GLY A 19 -3.37 2.19 7.88
C GLY A 19 -2.17 1.61 8.64
N PHE A 20 -2.15 0.29 8.85
CA PHE A 20 -1.06 -0.41 9.49
C PHE A 20 0.26 -0.21 8.72
N TYR A 21 0.27 -0.47 7.40
CA TYR A 21 1.48 -0.28 6.60
C TYR A 21 1.86 1.19 6.44
N SER A 22 0.91 2.12 6.41
CA SER A 22 1.20 3.56 6.42
C SER A 22 1.93 3.99 7.70
N ARG A 23 1.58 3.41 8.86
CA ARG A 23 2.18 3.77 10.16
C ARG A 23 3.44 2.99 10.51
N PHE A 24 3.49 1.70 10.16
CA PHE A 24 4.54 0.76 10.55
C PHE A 24 5.39 0.28 9.37
N GLY A 25 5.20 0.84 8.17
CA GLY A 25 5.92 0.50 6.93
C GLY A 25 7.45 0.50 7.08
N PHE A 26 7.99 1.33 7.97
CA PHE A 26 9.42 1.39 8.26
C PHE A 26 9.98 0.07 8.83
N LEU A 27 9.17 -0.74 9.50
CA LEU A 27 9.55 -2.09 9.97
C LEU A 27 9.69 -3.09 8.80
N PHE A 28 9.13 -2.75 7.65
CA PHE A 28 9.09 -3.56 6.44
C PHE A 28 9.93 -2.95 5.32
N LYS A 29 11.05 -2.27 5.66
CA LYS A 29 11.94 -1.60 4.69
C LYS A 29 11.22 -0.55 3.84
N ASP A 30 10.33 0.21 4.48
CA ASP A 30 9.51 1.24 3.84
C ASP A 30 8.62 0.69 2.71
N PHE A 31 8.17 -0.57 2.87
CA PHE A 31 7.21 -1.18 1.97
C PHE A 31 5.92 -0.36 1.92
N THR A 32 5.52 0.00 0.71
CA THR A 32 4.30 0.75 0.40
C THR A 32 3.62 0.10 -0.79
N PHE A 33 2.30 0.17 -0.83
CA PHE A 33 1.49 -0.40 -1.91
C PHE A 33 0.30 0.50 -2.22
N ASP A 34 -0.21 0.43 -3.44
CA ASP A 34 -1.42 1.14 -3.84
C ASP A 34 -2.65 0.33 -3.39
N PRO A 35 -3.65 0.96 -2.73
CA PRO A 35 -4.92 0.33 -2.39
C PRO A 35 -5.60 -0.42 -3.54
N ASN A 36 -5.60 0.11 -4.77
CA ASN A 36 -6.21 -0.59 -5.90
C ASN A 36 -5.39 -1.82 -6.30
N GLU A 37 -4.06 -1.73 -6.21
CA GLU A 37 -3.17 -2.88 -6.43
C GLU A 37 -3.44 -3.97 -5.40
N PHE A 38 -3.68 -3.60 -4.14
CA PHE A 38 -4.05 -4.53 -3.08
C PHE A 38 -5.43 -5.16 -3.31
N GLU A 39 -6.44 -4.39 -3.75
CA GLU A 39 -7.75 -4.94 -4.12
C GLU A 39 -7.65 -5.97 -5.24
N VAL A 40 -6.91 -5.65 -6.31
CA VAL A 40 -6.65 -6.58 -7.43
C VAL A 40 -5.87 -7.80 -6.95
N ALA A 41 -4.88 -7.60 -6.08
CA ALA A 41 -4.07 -8.68 -5.53
C ALA A 41 -4.91 -9.69 -4.71
N LEU A 42 -5.91 -9.23 -3.95
CA LEU A 42 -6.85 -10.08 -3.22
C LEU A 42 -7.74 -10.93 -4.13
N GLN A 43 -7.98 -10.48 -5.36
CA GLN A 43 -8.75 -11.22 -6.37
C GLN A 43 -7.89 -12.17 -7.19
N SER A 44 -6.57 -11.95 -7.23
CA SER A 44 -5.65 -12.81 -7.99
C SER A 44 -5.41 -14.15 -7.28
N ASP A 45 -5.28 -15.21 -8.09
CA ASP A 45 -4.86 -16.53 -7.62
C ASP A 45 -3.39 -16.51 -7.19
N GLN A 46 -2.52 -15.83 -7.94
CA GLN A 46 -1.11 -15.70 -7.61
C GLN A 46 -0.77 -14.22 -7.52
N SER A 47 -0.36 -13.77 -6.34
CA SER A 47 0.01 -12.38 -6.12
C SER A 47 1.34 -12.27 -5.40
N GLU A 48 2.34 -11.75 -6.10
CA GLU A 48 3.64 -11.42 -5.51
C GLU A 48 3.51 -10.38 -4.40
N LEU A 49 2.54 -9.47 -4.51
CA LEU A 49 2.26 -8.46 -3.50
C LEU A 49 1.82 -9.12 -2.18
N LEU A 50 0.77 -9.96 -2.23
CA LEU A 50 0.28 -10.64 -1.04
C LEU A 50 1.34 -11.55 -0.44
N GLN A 51 2.06 -12.29 -1.29
CA GLN A 51 3.16 -13.15 -0.84
C GLN A 51 4.22 -12.34 -0.09
N THR A 52 4.66 -11.20 -0.64
CA THR A 52 5.66 -10.34 -0.01
C THR A 52 5.17 -9.81 1.33
N MET A 53 3.93 -9.29 1.36
CA MET A 53 3.29 -8.82 2.60
C MET A 53 3.25 -9.91 3.66
N ILE A 54 2.78 -11.11 3.32
CA ILE A 54 2.66 -12.23 4.26
C ILE A 54 4.04 -12.68 4.75
N CYS A 55 5.03 -12.78 3.86
CA CYS A 55 6.40 -13.11 4.25
C CYS A 55 6.93 -12.11 5.28
N ASP A 56 6.76 -10.82 5.03
CA ASP A 56 7.24 -9.75 5.91
C ASP A 56 6.51 -9.75 7.26
N LEU A 57 5.18 -9.91 7.27
CA LEU A 57 4.38 -10.00 8.50
C LEU A 57 4.78 -11.22 9.34
N LEU A 58 4.89 -12.40 8.71
CA LEU A 58 5.31 -13.62 9.40
C LEU A 58 6.74 -13.51 9.90
N GLN A 59 7.64 -12.91 9.12
CA GLN A 59 9.03 -12.73 9.50
C GLN A 59 9.16 -11.83 10.73
N LEU A 60 8.31 -10.80 10.83
CA LEU A 60 8.24 -9.91 12.00
C LEU A 60 7.51 -10.54 13.19
N ALA A 61 6.54 -11.44 12.95
CA ALA A 61 5.79 -12.11 14.00
C ALA A 61 6.60 -13.18 14.73
N ARG A 62 7.67 -13.67 14.09
CA ARG A 62 8.55 -14.69 14.66
C ARG A 62 9.45 -14.13 15.75
N THR A 63 9.58 -14.90 16.82
CA THR A 63 10.52 -14.65 17.92
C THR A 63 11.82 -15.44 17.76
N ASP A 64 11.83 -16.47 16.90
CA ASP A 64 12.95 -17.37 16.68
C ASP A 64 13.83 -16.96 15.49
N ARG A 65 15.15 -17.15 15.62
CA ARG A 65 16.12 -16.91 14.54
C ARG A 65 16.28 -18.16 13.66
N GLY A 66 15.21 -18.56 12.98
CA GLY A 66 15.26 -19.68 12.03
C GLY A 66 15.51 -19.25 10.58
N GLU A 67 15.25 -20.15 9.65
CA GLU A 67 15.37 -19.90 8.21
C GLU A 67 14.50 -18.70 7.78
N ARG A 68 15.00 -17.91 6.83
CA ARG A 68 14.29 -16.76 6.28
C ARG A 68 13.03 -17.21 5.54
N ILE A 69 11.92 -16.52 5.80
CA ILE A 69 10.67 -16.76 5.07
C ILE A 69 10.77 -16.12 3.69
N GLY A 70 10.40 -16.88 2.66
CA GLY A 70 10.39 -16.43 1.27
C GLY A 70 9.43 -17.24 0.40
N ALA A 71 9.51 -17.03 -0.91
CA ALA A 71 8.56 -17.55 -1.90
C ALA A 71 8.33 -19.07 -1.83
N GLY A 72 9.34 -19.86 -1.47
CA GLY A 72 9.25 -21.32 -1.45
C GLY A 72 8.65 -21.92 -0.17
N ASN A 73 8.61 -21.18 0.94
CA ASN A 73 8.26 -21.76 2.26
C ASN A 73 7.17 -20.98 3.03
N TRP A 74 6.76 -19.79 2.58
CA TRP A 74 5.82 -18.93 3.29
C TRP A 74 4.47 -19.57 3.60
N GLN A 75 3.92 -20.41 2.71
CA GLN A 75 2.66 -21.10 2.97
C GLN A 75 2.75 -22.06 4.15
N ASN A 76 3.87 -22.76 4.31
CA ASN A 76 4.07 -23.67 5.44
C ASN A 76 4.16 -22.90 6.75
N TYR A 77 4.87 -21.77 6.75
CA TYR A 77 4.92 -20.88 7.90
C TYR A 77 3.56 -20.27 8.23
N LEU A 78 2.80 -19.85 7.23
CA LEU A 78 1.44 -19.33 7.42
C LEU A 78 0.54 -20.39 8.06
N ARG A 79 0.55 -21.62 7.55
CA ARG A 79 -0.23 -22.74 8.13
C ARG A 79 0.15 -22.99 9.58
N ALA A 80 1.44 -23.09 9.88
CA ALA A 80 1.94 -23.32 11.23
C ALA A 80 1.51 -22.18 12.18
N TYR A 81 1.60 -20.93 11.71
CA TYR A 81 1.17 -19.77 12.47
C TYR A 81 -0.34 -19.78 12.75
N LEU A 82 -1.16 -20.01 11.71
CA LEU A 82 -2.61 -20.07 11.86
C LEU A 82 -3.04 -21.20 12.79
N ALA A 83 -2.38 -22.36 12.72
CA ALA A 83 -2.61 -23.48 13.64
C ALA A 83 -2.28 -23.11 15.09
N GLN A 84 -1.18 -22.38 15.33
CA GLN A 84 -0.81 -21.90 16.66
C GLN A 84 -1.83 -20.89 17.22
N CYS A 85 -2.44 -20.09 16.35
CA CYS A 85 -3.39 -19.05 16.75
C CYS A 85 -4.86 -19.53 16.73
N GLN A 86 -5.15 -20.81 16.45
CA GLN A 86 -6.50 -21.38 16.51
C GLN A 86 -7.08 -21.22 17.94
N GLY A 87 -7.90 -20.18 18.13
CA GLY A 87 -8.55 -19.85 19.41
C GLY A 87 -8.21 -18.46 19.99
N SER A 88 -7.14 -17.82 19.52
CA SER A 88 -6.78 -16.45 19.91
C SER A 88 -6.95 -15.43 18.78
N LEU A 89 -7.27 -15.89 17.57
CA LEU A 89 -7.45 -14.99 16.43
C LEU A 89 -8.71 -14.13 16.63
N PRO A 90 -8.60 -12.82 16.33
CA PRO A 90 -9.67 -11.85 16.54
C PRO A 90 -10.85 -12.05 15.57
N TRP A 91 -10.65 -12.79 14.49
CA TRP A 91 -11.71 -13.23 13.59
C TRP A 91 -12.30 -14.55 14.08
N GLN A 92 -13.59 -14.55 14.44
CA GLN A 92 -14.39 -15.74 14.66
C GLN A 92 -14.71 -16.41 13.31
N LEU A 93 -13.73 -17.02 12.65
CA LEU A 93 -14.04 -17.96 11.59
C LEU A 93 -14.49 -19.26 12.24
N VAL A 94 -15.71 -19.68 11.91
CA VAL A 94 -16.33 -20.92 12.41
C VAL A 94 -15.45 -22.13 12.07
N GLU A 95 -14.66 -22.02 11.01
CA GLU A 95 -13.66 -22.99 10.57
C GLU A 95 -12.34 -22.27 10.22
N SER A 96 -11.20 -22.89 10.52
CA SER A 96 -9.91 -22.33 10.09
C SER A 96 -9.85 -22.37 8.54
N PRO A 97 -9.62 -21.23 7.85
CA PRO A 97 -9.68 -21.17 6.38
C PRO A 97 -8.73 -22.13 5.66
N MET A 98 -7.72 -22.62 6.38
CA MET A 98 -6.68 -23.51 5.86
C MET A 98 -6.70 -24.90 6.53
N ALA A 99 -7.79 -25.29 7.21
CA ALA A 99 -7.86 -26.45 8.12
C ALA A 99 -7.53 -27.82 7.50
N PHE A 100 -7.76 -28.02 6.21
CA PHE A 100 -7.69 -29.36 5.60
C PHE A 100 -6.44 -29.59 4.73
N ASP A 101 -6.16 -28.71 3.77
CA ASP A 101 -4.93 -28.74 2.93
C ASP A 101 -4.80 -27.45 2.10
N GLY A 102 -5.49 -26.38 2.52
CA GLY A 102 -5.74 -25.21 1.69
C GLY A 102 -4.46 -24.44 1.33
N ASP A 103 -4.33 -24.07 0.06
CA ASP A 103 -3.41 -23.04 -0.40
C ASP A 103 -4.08 -21.67 -0.19
N PHE A 104 -3.37 -20.72 0.41
CA PHE A 104 -3.82 -19.34 0.61
C PHE A 104 -4.29 -18.69 -0.71
N ASN A 105 -3.61 -19.02 -1.80
CA ASN A 105 -3.89 -18.52 -3.14
C ASN A 105 -5.29 -18.90 -3.64
N LEU A 106 -5.83 -20.03 -3.18
CA LEU A 106 -7.15 -20.54 -3.58
C LEU A 106 -8.29 -20.01 -2.70
N LEU A 107 -7.97 -19.25 -1.65
CA LEU A 107 -8.97 -18.63 -0.80
C LEU A 107 -9.68 -17.49 -1.54
N ASP A 108 -10.94 -17.24 -1.17
CA ASP A 108 -11.63 -16.06 -1.66
C ASP A 108 -10.99 -14.77 -1.12
N SER A 109 -11.30 -13.64 -1.76
CA SER A 109 -10.73 -12.33 -1.39
C SER A 109 -11.04 -11.92 0.06
N GLN A 110 -12.18 -12.37 0.61
CA GLN A 110 -12.59 -12.04 1.97
C GLN A 110 -11.72 -12.77 3.01
N HIS A 111 -11.50 -14.07 2.83
CA HIS A 111 -10.65 -14.88 3.69
C HIS A 111 -9.18 -14.45 3.58
N LYS A 112 -8.71 -14.13 2.35
CA LYS A 112 -7.37 -13.54 2.14
C LYS A 112 -7.20 -12.26 2.95
N LEU A 113 -8.16 -11.34 2.89
CA LEU A 113 -8.15 -10.09 3.65
C LEU A 113 -8.15 -10.34 5.17
N LEU A 114 -9.02 -11.22 5.67
CA LEU A 114 -9.12 -11.52 7.10
C LEU A 114 -7.83 -12.12 7.66
N ILE A 115 -7.14 -12.98 6.90
CA ILE A 115 -5.85 -13.54 7.31
C ILE A 115 -4.79 -12.43 7.44
N ILE A 116 -4.65 -11.57 6.42
CA ILE A 116 -3.67 -10.47 6.42
C ILE A 116 -3.97 -9.49 7.55
N TRP A 117 -5.24 -9.11 7.70
CA TRP A 117 -5.69 -8.27 8.81
C TRP A 117 -5.37 -8.88 10.17
N GLY A 118 -5.65 -10.16 10.37
CA GLY A 118 -5.37 -10.87 11.62
C GLY A 118 -3.87 -10.96 11.94
N LEU A 119 -3.02 -11.10 10.91
CA LEU A 119 -1.55 -11.02 11.09
C LEU A 119 -1.15 -9.63 11.59
N CYS A 120 -1.67 -8.55 10.99
CA CYS A 120 -1.40 -7.18 11.44
C CYS A 120 -1.88 -6.95 12.88
N GLU A 121 -3.07 -7.42 13.25
CA GLU A 121 -3.59 -7.28 14.61
C GLU A 121 -2.75 -8.07 15.62
N THR A 122 -2.36 -9.30 15.28
CA THR A 122 -1.54 -10.11 16.19
C THR A 122 -0.17 -9.48 16.41
N LEU A 123 0.40 -8.85 15.39
CA LEU A 123 1.62 -8.05 15.51
C LEU A 123 1.41 -6.84 16.42
N LEU A 124 0.32 -6.09 16.27
CA LEU A 124 -0.01 -4.98 17.17
C LEU A 124 -0.12 -5.41 18.63
N GLN A 125 -0.67 -6.59 18.89
CA GLN A 125 -0.83 -7.11 20.24
C GLN A 125 0.49 -7.63 20.83
N ASN A 126 1.31 -8.33 20.05
CA ASN A 126 2.38 -9.16 20.59
C ASN A 126 3.81 -8.73 20.19
N ASN A 127 3.99 -7.87 19.18
CA ASN A 127 5.32 -7.53 18.70
C ASN A 127 5.97 -6.42 19.56
N PRO A 128 7.12 -6.68 20.21
CA PRO A 128 7.73 -5.73 21.13
C PRO A 128 8.28 -4.47 20.45
N ASP A 129 8.67 -4.55 19.18
CA ASP A 129 9.22 -3.39 18.47
C ASP A 129 8.14 -2.40 18.07
N ILE A 130 6.94 -2.89 17.72
CA ILE A 130 5.73 -2.07 17.57
C ILE A 130 5.39 -1.40 18.90
N HIS A 131 5.35 -2.14 20.00
CA HIS A 131 5.07 -1.56 21.33
C HIS A 131 6.07 -0.50 21.75
N LYS A 132 7.38 -0.75 21.58
CA LYS A 132 8.43 0.25 21.84
C LYS A 132 8.26 1.49 20.98
N TYR A 133 7.93 1.32 19.70
CA TYR A 133 7.66 2.45 18.81
C TYR A 133 6.46 3.27 19.30
N ILE A 134 5.36 2.60 19.66
CA ILE A 134 4.16 3.22 20.20
C ILE A 134 4.50 4.03 21.47
N GLU A 135 5.17 3.40 22.42
CA GLU A 135 5.57 4.01 23.69
C GLU A 135 6.52 5.21 23.50
N SER A 136 7.48 5.11 22.57
CA SER A 136 8.40 6.22 22.29
C SER A 136 7.66 7.46 21.79
N ARG A 137 6.67 7.24 20.93
CA ARG A 137 5.84 8.26 20.30
C ARG A 137 4.88 8.91 21.31
N THR A 138 4.23 8.12 22.17
CA THR A 138 3.34 8.66 23.22
C THR A 138 4.11 9.45 24.27
N ASN A 139 5.28 8.97 24.72
CA ASN A 139 6.09 9.64 25.73
C ASN A 139 6.70 10.96 25.24
N THR A 140 7.07 11.07 23.96
CA THR A 140 7.58 12.35 23.41
C THR A 140 6.56 13.48 23.44
N ASN A 141 5.25 13.18 23.35
CA ASN A 141 4.19 14.19 23.37
C ASN A 141 3.77 14.64 24.77
N LEU A 142 4.04 13.85 25.83
CA LEU A 142 3.81 14.27 27.21
C LEU A 142 4.66 15.49 27.62
N ASN A 143 5.76 15.75 26.91
CA ASN A 143 6.71 16.82 27.22
C ASN A 143 6.40 18.18 26.58
N LYS A 144 5.35 18.31 25.76
CA LYS A 144 4.93 19.59 25.15
C LYS A 144 3.54 20.01 25.59
N LYS A 145 3.49 20.95 26.55
CA LYS A 145 2.36 21.85 26.88
C LYS A 145 0.93 21.36 26.56
N GLY A 146 0.51 20.23 27.13
CA GLY A 146 -0.90 19.88 27.30
C GLY A 146 -1.72 19.52 26.05
N GLU A 147 -1.16 19.61 24.84
CA GLU A 147 -1.82 19.13 23.63
C GLU A 147 -1.58 17.63 23.48
N ARG A 148 -2.58 16.86 23.90
CA ARG A 148 -2.63 15.40 23.77
C ARG A 148 -2.98 14.99 22.34
N SER A 149 -2.11 15.26 21.37
CA SER A 149 -2.20 14.58 20.08
C SER A 149 -1.40 13.29 20.20
N ASP A 150 -2.08 12.15 20.35
CA ASP A 150 -1.44 10.85 20.24
C ASP A 150 -1.01 10.69 18.77
N PRO A 151 0.29 10.63 18.46
CA PRO A 151 0.77 10.68 17.08
C PRO A 151 0.46 9.39 16.31
N ILE A 152 -0.06 8.36 16.99
CA ILE A 152 -0.51 7.10 16.38
C ILE A 152 -2.03 7.12 16.16
N MET A 153 -2.76 7.93 16.94
CA MET A 153 -4.19 8.06 16.78
C MET A 153 -4.50 8.69 15.41
N VAL A 154 -5.32 8.00 14.64
CA VAL A 154 -5.83 8.51 13.37
C VAL A 154 -7.02 9.40 13.68
N GLU A 155 -6.80 10.71 13.66
CA GLU A 155 -7.89 11.68 13.82
C GLU A 155 -8.79 11.69 12.59
N PRO A 156 -10.13 11.79 12.77
CA PRO A 156 -11.02 11.96 11.64
C PRO A 156 -10.70 13.28 10.95
N PHE A 157 -10.55 13.23 9.62
CA PHE A 157 -10.33 14.40 8.79
C PHE A 157 -11.48 15.39 8.88
N PHE A 158 -12.71 14.88 8.96
CA PHE A 158 -13.92 15.70 9.07
C PHE A 158 -15.05 14.92 9.75
N ILE A 159 -15.95 15.65 10.41
CA ILE A 159 -17.16 15.10 11.00
C ILE A 159 -18.34 15.88 10.42
N ASP A 160 -19.28 15.18 9.81
CA ASP A 160 -20.49 15.81 9.27
C ASP A 160 -21.57 16.02 10.34
N HIS A 161 -22.68 16.64 9.92
CA HIS A 161 -23.82 16.90 10.80
C HIS A 161 -24.54 15.64 11.31
N GLN A 162 -24.34 14.50 10.65
CA GLN A 162 -24.91 13.21 11.01
C GLN A 162 -23.94 12.37 11.84
N HIS A 163 -22.88 12.99 12.37
CA HIS A 163 -21.81 12.30 13.10
C HIS A 163 -21.17 11.18 12.27
N LYS A 164 -21.04 11.37 10.95
CA LYS A 164 -20.21 10.50 10.12
C LYS A 164 -18.79 11.05 10.07
N TYR A 165 -17.85 10.15 10.25
CA TYR A 165 -16.44 10.47 10.40
C TYR A 165 -15.73 10.12 9.10
N TYR A 166 -15.10 11.12 8.49
CA TYR A 166 -14.34 10.96 7.27
C TYR A 166 -12.87 10.78 7.61
N TYR A 167 -12.25 9.77 7.03
CA TYR A 167 -10.85 9.45 7.21
C TYR A 167 -10.16 9.48 5.85
N PHE A 168 -9.05 10.19 5.80
CA PHE A 168 -8.20 10.25 4.63
C PHE A 168 -6.92 9.47 4.90
N ASN A 169 -6.52 8.64 3.96
CA ASN A 169 -5.23 7.97 4.04
C ASN A 169 -4.25 8.77 3.18
N ASP A 170 -3.27 9.37 3.84
CA ASP A 170 -2.31 10.33 3.27
C ASP A 170 -1.81 9.89 1.88
N GLY A 171 -2.01 10.75 0.88
CA GLY A 171 -1.50 10.51 -0.48
C GLY A 171 -2.29 9.54 -1.38
N HIS A 172 -3.53 9.16 -1.09
CA HIS A 172 -4.34 8.35 -2.01
C HIS A 172 -5.75 8.91 -2.21
N PRO A 173 -6.41 8.81 -3.39
CA PRO A 173 -7.79 9.28 -3.58
C PRO A 173 -8.84 8.53 -2.76
N TRP A 174 -8.45 7.58 -1.91
CA TRP A 174 -9.37 6.83 -1.07
C TRP A 174 -9.81 7.63 0.16
N LEU A 175 -11.11 7.89 0.22
CA LEU A 175 -11.79 8.50 1.35
C LEU A 175 -12.65 7.44 2.01
N TYR A 176 -12.41 7.21 3.29
CA TYR A 176 -13.24 6.31 4.08
C TYR A 176 -14.24 7.12 4.91
N ARG A 177 -15.44 6.58 5.07
CA ARG A 177 -16.46 7.11 5.97
C ARG A 177 -16.86 6.04 6.96
N GLN A 178 -16.85 6.40 8.23
CA GLN A 178 -17.42 5.64 9.32
C GLN A 178 -18.77 6.26 9.67
N THR A 179 -19.80 5.44 9.88
CA THR A 179 -21.05 5.90 10.51
C THR A 179 -20.80 6.27 11.98
N ASP A 180 -21.82 6.70 12.71
CA ASP A 180 -21.63 7.08 14.12
C ASP A 180 -20.97 5.94 14.93
N PRO A 181 -19.78 6.16 15.53
CA PRO A 181 -19.08 5.17 16.35
C PRO A 181 -19.87 4.75 17.60
N HIS A 182 -20.82 5.57 18.04
CA HIS A 182 -21.67 5.27 19.18
C HIS A 182 -22.85 4.35 18.82
N GLU A 183 -23.10 4.12 17.53
CA GLU A 183 -24.11 3.16 17.09
C GLU A 183 -23.57 1.72 17.13
N PRO A 184 -24.40 0.75 17.57
CA PRO A 184 -23.98 -0.66 17.66
C PRO A 184 -23.67 -1.28 16.29
N ASN A 185 -24.20 -0.70 15.21
CA ASN A 185 -23.96 -1.10 13.83
C ASN A 185 -23.03 -0.13 13.13
N CYS A 186 -21.94 0.27 13.78
CA CYS A 186 -20.90 1.09 13.17
C CYS A 186 -20.39 0.41 11.87
N ARG A 187 -20.60 1.07 10.73
CA ARG A 187 -20.18 0.61 9.41
C ARG A 187 -19.10 1.51 8.86
N TRP A 188 -18.18 0.89 8.15
CA TRP A 188 -17.19 1.57 7.34
C TRP A 188 -17.57 1.43 5.88
N GLU A 189 -17.24 2.43 5.09
CA GLU A 189 -17.38 2.40 3.64
C GLU A 189 -16.25 3.22 3.00
N ALA A 190 -15.68 2.68 1.91
CA ALA A 190 -14.94 3.50 0.97
C ALA A 190 -15.94 4.36 0.19
N VAL A 191 -15.86 5.69 0.38
CA VAL A 191 -16.67 6.68 -0.35
C VAL A 191 -16.11 6.86 -1.75
N THR A 192 -14.78 6.82 -1.87
CA THR A 192 -14.06 6.98 -3.12
C THR A 192 -12.97 5.91 -3.19
N SER A 193 -12.80 5.31 -4.36
CA SER A 193 -11.76 4.31 -4.63
C SER A 193 -10.92 4.63 -5.87
N SER A 194 -11.39 5.55 -6.72
CA SER A 194 -10.65 6.04 -7.88
C SER A 194 -10.50 7.56 -7.89
N GLU A 195 -9.57 8.07 -8.70
CA GLU A 195 -9.40 9.51 -8.92
C GLU A 195 -10.68 10.14 -9.54
N ASP A 196 -11.35 9.41 -10.43
CA ASP A 196 -12.59 9.84 -11.07
C ASP A 196 -13.74 9.92 -10.04
N GLU A 197 -13.93 8.87 -9.24
CA GLU A 197 -14.92 8.85 -8.15
C GLU A 197 -14.65 9.98 -7.14
N PHE A 198 -13.37 10.26 -6.85
CA PHE A 198 -12.98 11.34 -5.97
C PHE A 198 -13.32 12.73 -6.53
N ASN A 199 -13.06 12.96 -7.83
CA ASN A 199 -13.41 14.22 -8.49
C ASN A 199 -14.93 14.41 -8.60
N ASP A 200 -15.67 13.34 -8.86
CA ASP A 200 -17.14 13.34 -8.88
C ASP A 200 -17.70 13.65 -7.49
N PHE A 201 -17.15 13.01 -6.45
CA PHE A 201 -17.53 13.26 -5.07
C PHE A 201 -17.28 14.72 -4.67
N ILE A 202 -16.10 15.27 -4.98
CA ILE A 202 -15.79 16.69 -4.74
C ILE A 202 -16.78 17.61 -5.48
N SER A 203 -17.10 17.31 -6.73
CA SER A 203 -18.02 18.11 -7.54
C SER A 203 -19.44 18.09 -6.95
N SER A 204 -19.85 16.94 -6.41
CA SER A 204 -21.12 16.77 -5.70
C SER A 204 -21.15 17.62 -4.42
N LEU A 205 -20.07 17.63 -3.64
CA LEU A 205 -19.95 18.45 -2.42
C LEU A 205 -19.99 19.95 -2.74
N GLY A 206 -19.36 20.38 -3.85
CA GLY A 206 -19.36 21.78 -4.28
C GLY A 206 -20.75 22.29 -4.69
N THR A 207 -21.58 21.42 -5.27
CA THR A 207 -22.95 21.73 -5.73
C THR A 207 -23.97 21.65 -4.60
N SER A 208 -23.68 20.88 -3.55
CA SER A 208 -24.57 20.70 -2.41
C SER A 208 -24.92 22.03 -1.71
N SER A 209 -26.14 22.13 -1.18
CA SER A 209 -26.57 23.29 -0.40
C SER A 209 -26.16 23.22 1.08
N SER A 210 -25.73 22.05 1.55
CA SER A 210 -25.39 21.78 2.95
C SER A 210 -24.17 22.61 3.38
N ARG A 211 -24.24 23.19 4.58
CA ARG A 211 -23.12 23.94 5.18
C ARG A 211 -21.91 23.03 5.45
N TYR A 212 -22.17 21.81 5.91
CA TYR A 212 -21.13 20.85 6.28
C TYR A 212 -20.39 20.33 5.05
N ASP A 213 -21.12 20.03 3.99
CA ASP A 213 -20.57 19.55 2.73
C ASP A 213 -19.69 20.62 2.08
N LYS A 214 -20.11 21.90 2.13
CA LYS A 214 -19.27 23.04 1.72
C LYS A 214 -18.02 23.21 2.57
N LEU A 215 -18.09 22.90 3.86
CA LEU A 215 -16.94 22.96 4.76
C LEU A 215 -15.97 21.80 4.49
N LEU A 216 -16.49 20.58 4.31
CA LEU A 216 -15.72 19.41 3.88
C LEU A 216 -15.03 19.68 2.55
N TYR A 217 -15.76 20.19 1.55
CA TYR A 217 -15.22 20.61 0.26
C TYR A 217 -14.02 21.55 0.43
N ARG A 218 -14.17 22.63 1.22
CA ARG A 218 -13.08 23.59 1.47
C ARG A 218 -11.87 22.92 2.12
N ARG A 219 -12.10 22.05 3.09
CA ARG A 219 -11.02 21.34 3.80
C ARG A 219 -10.28 20.39 2.86
N ILE A 220 -11.01 19.63 2.04
CA ILE A 220 -10.43 18.74 1.00
C ILE A 220 -9.59 19.55 0.02
N GLN A 221 -10.11 20.67 -0.49
CA GLN A 221 -9.39 21.52 -1.44
C GLN A 221 -8.09 22.11 -0.87
N GLN A 222 -8.05 22.40 0.43
CA GLN A 222 -6.88 22.99 1.08
C GLN A 222 -5.83 21.95 1.47
N ALA A 223 -6.24 20.82 2.04
CA ALA A 223 -5.33 19.84 2.62
C ALA A 223 -5.00 18.69 1.65
N ILE A 224 -6.02 18.10 1.04
CA ILE A 224 -5.91 16.81 0.33
C ILE A 224 -5.58 17.01 -1.15
N ARG A 225 -6.23 17.99 -1.80
CA ARG A 225 -6.05 18.24 -3.23
C ARG A 225 -4.59 18.38 -3.69
N PRO A 226 -3.72 19.17 -3.01
CA PRO A 226 -2.33 19.29 -3.45
C PRO A 226 -1.57 17.96 -3.38
N GLU A 227 -1.89 17.10 -2.43
CA GLU A 227 -1.23 15.79 -2.29
C GLU A 227 -1.63 14.84 -3.43
N ILE A 228 -2.92 14.77 -3.75
CA ILE A 228 -3.43 13.93 -4.85
C ILE A 228 -2.88 14.40 -6.19
N ASP A 229 -2.87 15.71 -6.45
CA ASP A 229 -2.34 16.25 -7.71
C ASP A 229 -0.83 15.95 -7.84
N ALA A 230 -0.07 16.05 -6.74
CA ALA A 230 1.35 15.69 -6.72
C ALA A 230 1.57 14.19 -6.98
N LEU A 231 0.73 13.33 -6.41
CA LEU A 231 0.77 11.88 -6.65
C LEU A 231 0.45 11.53 -8.10
N ALA A 232 -0.62 12.10 -8.66
CA ALA A 232 -1.02 11.90 -10.05
C ALA A 232 0.11 12.31 -11.01
N LEU A 233 0.79 13.43 -10.72
CA LEU A 233 1.97 13.85 -11.47
C LEU A 233 3.11 12.83 -11.37
N LYS A 234 3.43 12.34 -10.17
CA LYS A 234 4.47 11.33 -9.96
C LYS A 234 4.16 10.03 -10.70
N LYS A 235 2.91 9.56 -10.66
CA LYS A 235 2.45 8.36 -11.39
C LYS A 235 2.60 8.52 -12.90
N ARG A 236 2.18 9.66 -13.46
CA ARG A 236 2.38 9.99 -14.89
C ARG A 236 3.86 10.04 -15.29
N GLN A 237 4.72 10.58 -14.43
CA GLN A 237 6.17 10.59 -14.67
C GLN A 237 6.76 9.18 -14.69
N GLN A 238 6.37 8.33 -13.75
CA GLN A 238 6.82 6.95 -13.67
C GLN A 238 6.35 6.11 -14.86
N GLU A 239 5.10 6.29 -15.30
CA GLU A 239 4.58 5.62 -16.50
C GLU A 239 5.35 6.04 -17.76
N ARG A 240 5.59 7.34 -17.95
CA ARG A 240 6.42 7.85 -19.05
C ARG A 240 7.84 7.27 -19.01
N ALA A 241 8.44 7.17 -17.83
CA ALA A 241 9.75 6.56 -17.67
C ALA A 241 9.72 5.06 -18.04
N ARG A 242 8.71 4.31 -17.58
CA ARG A 242 8.53 2.89 -17.92
C ARG A 242 8.35 2.67 -19.41
N LEU A 243 7.52 3.48 -20.08
CA LEU A 243 7.33 3.44 -21.53
C LEU A 243 8.65 3.75 -22.27
N LYS A 244 9.39 4.77 -21.84
CA LYS A 244 10.70 5.10 -22.42
C LYS A 244 11.69 3.95 -22.27
N THR A 245 11.75 3.31 -21.10
CA THR A 245 12.62 2.15 -20.87
C THR A 245 12.19 0.95 -21.71
N ALA A 246 10.89 0.68 -21.83
CA ALA A 246 10.37 -0.39 -22.70
C ALA A 246 10.68 -0.14 -24.19
N MET A 247 10.55 1.10 -24.66
CA MET A 247 10.93 1.48 -26.03
C MET A 247 12.43 1.31 -26.27
N LEU A 248 13.29 1.66 -25.31
CA LEU A 248 14.73 1.41 -25.40
C LEU A 248 15.03 -0.08 -25.49
N HIS A 249 14.38 -0.91 -24.66
CA HIS A 249 14.56 -2.36 -24.69
C HIS A 249 14.12 -2.97 -26.03
N ASN A 250 12.99 -2.54 -26.59
CA ASN A 250 12.51 -3.02 -27.89
C ASN A 250 13.39 -2.54 -29.07
N ASN A 251 13.98 -1.35 -29.00
CA ASN A 251 14.83 -0.83 -30.07
C ASN A 251 16.25 -1.45 -30.09
N VAL A 252 16.70 -2.08 -29.00
CA VAL A 252 18.01 -2.74 -28.93
C VAL A 252 18.08 -3.97 -29.82
N GLU A 253 16.96 -4.68 -30.06
CA GLU A 253 16.94 -5.87 -30.91
C GLU A 253 17.15 -5.55 -32.41
N ILE A 254 16.75 -4.36 -32.86
CA ILE A 254 16.77 -3.95 -34.28
C ILE A 254 18.18 -3.53 -34.75
N LEU A 255 19.10 -3.21 -33.84
CA LEU A 255 20.46 -2.72 -34.18
C LEU A 255 21.52 -3.82 -34.32
N SER A 256 21.16 -5.10 -34.15
CA SER A 256 22.10 -6.22 -34.22
C SER A 256 22.53 -6.64 -35.64
N SER A 257 22.04 -5.98 -36.70
CA SER A 257 22.32 -6.38 -38.09
C SER A 257 22.71 -5.25 -39.05
N ARG A 258 23.29 -4.14 -38.55
CA ARG A 258 24.00 -3.18 -39.41
C ARG A 258 25.50 -3.22 -39.16
N THR A 259 26.16 -3.98 -40.02
CA THR A 259 27.60 -4.09 -40.23
C THR A 259 28.39 -2.82 -39.91
N ARG A 260 29.31 -2.92 -38.95
CA ARG A 260 30.42 -1.99 -38.73
C ARG A 260 31.36 -1.99 -39.94
N THR A 261 31.19 -1.08 -40.89
CA THR A 261 32.29 -0.70 -41.79
C THR A 261 33.26 0.18 -41.01
N ARG A 262 34.31 -0.46 -40.50
CA ARG A 262 35.42 0.17 -39.79
C ARG A 262 36.25 0.97 -40.81
N ASN A 263 36.04 2.29 -40.90
CA ASN A 263 36.95 3.18 -41.62
C ASN A 263 38.32 3.07 -40.96
N LYS A 264 39.25 2.42 -41.67
CA LYS A 264 40.66 2.33 -41.32
C LYS A 264 41.35 3.48 -42.04
N ASP A 265 41.73 4.52 -41.31
CA ASP A 265 42.45 5.66 -41.86
C ASP A 265 43.74 5.20 -42.54
N ALA A 266 43.90 5.58 -43.80
CA ALA A 266 45.08 5.32 -44.60
C ALA A 266 46.22 6.23 -44.13
N LYS A 267 47.28 5.63 -43.58
CA LYS A 267 48.47 6.35 -43.13
C LYS A 267 49.40 6.58 -44.32
N TYR A 268 49.43 7.81 -44.85
CA TYR A 268 50.42 8.27 -45.83
C TYR A 268 51.66 8.79 -45.10
N THR A 269 52.81 8.15 -45.29
CA THR A 269 54.13 8.68 -44.90
C THR A 269 54.77 9.36 -46.10
N PHE A 270 54.78 10.70 -46.10
CA PHE A 270 55.68 11.46 -46.96
C PHE A 270 57.07 11.44 -46.33
N GLY A 271 58.07 11.02 -47.12
CA GLY A 271 59.47 11.04 -46.73
C GLY A 271 59.99 12.47 -46.76
N GLU A 272 60.57 12.92 -45.65
CA GLU A 272 61.54 14.01 -45.65
C GLU A 272 62.90 13.40 -45.98
N GLU A 273 63.34 13.67 -47.21
CA GLU A 273 64.75 13.62 -47.61
C GLU A 273 65.54 14.60 -46.73
N GLY A 274 66.73 14.18 -46.33
CA GLY A 274 67.65 14.97 -45.54
C GLY A 274 68.28 16.11 -46.33
N ASP A 275 68.99 16.95 -45.58
CA ASP A 275 70.23 17.66 -45.90
C ASP A 275 70.51 18.54 -44.67
N ASP A 276 71.56 18.25 -43.89
CA ASP A 276 72.88 18.92 -43.88
C ASP A 276 72.75 20.37 -43.31
N GLU A 277 73.59 20.91 -42.42
CA GLU A 277 75.02 20.76 -42.19
C GLU A 277 75.42 21.64 -40.96
N PHE A 278 76.58 21.31 -40.35
CA PHE A 278 77.40 22.04 -39.35
C PHE A 278 77.01 22.08 -37.86
#